data_AF-K0K3T9-F1
#
_entry.id   AF-K0K3T9-F1
#
_cell.length_a   1.000
_cell.length_b   1.000
_cell.length_c   1.000
_cell.angle_alpha   90.00
_cell.angle_beta   90.00
_cell.angle_gamma   90.00
#
_symmetry.space_group_name_H-M   'P 1'
#
loop_
_entity.id
_entity.type
_entity.pdbx_description
1 polymer ?
#
loop_
_entity_poly.entity_id
_entity_poly.type
_entity_poly.pdbx_seq_one_letter_code
_entity_poly.pdbx_strand_id
1 'polypeptide(L)'
;MRRRHHEQQTEQALCLSLVVNAIITWNTAYLELALEHLAARRGRIDHDLLAHVSPALMEHVNPYGTYEFPVEAEYARQGFRPLRDRPSPGL
;
A
#
# COMPACT_ATOMS: atom_id res chain seq x y z
N MET A 1 10.94 -28.00 25.18
CA MET A 1 11.37 -27.24 23.98
C MET A 1 10.27 -27.00 22.94
N ARG A 2 9.10 -27.68 22.98
CA ARG A 2 8.04 -27.57 21.95
C ARG A 2 7.14 -26.31 22.04
N ARG A 3 6.95 -25.74 23.23
CA ARG A 3 6.10 -24.54 23.44
C ARG A 3 6.71 -23.25 22.89
N ARG A 4 7.99 -22.99 23.16
CA ARG A 4 8.70 -21.79 22.67
C ARG A 4 8.70 -21.66 21.14
N HIS A 5 8.80 -22.79 20.43
CA HIS A 5 8.72 -22.80 18.97
C HIS A 5 7.32 -22.43 18.45
N HIS A 6 6.26 -22.89 19.13
CA HIS A 6 4.89 -22.52 18.74
C HIS A 6 4.59 -21.04 19.03
N GLU A 7 5.01 -20.54 20.19
CA GLU A 7 4.89 -19.12 20.54
C GLU A 7 5.61 -18.22 19.52
N GLN A 8 6.84 -18.58 19.13
CA GLN A 8 7.59 -17.87 18.09
C GLN A 8 6.90 -17.91 16.72
N GLN A 9 6.32 -19.05 16.33
CA GLN A 9 5.56 -19.15 15.08
C GLN A 9 4.28 -18.30 15.13
N THR A 10 3.58 -18.28 16.26
CA THR A 10 2.40 -17.42 16.45
C THR A 10 2.77 -15.96 16.38
N GLU A 11 3.84 -15.54 17.06
CA GLU A 11 4.35 -14.17 17.01
C GLU A 11 4.71 -13.75 15.58
N GLN A 12 5.43 -14.61 14.85
CA GLN A 12 5.75 -14.36 13.44
C GLN A 12 4.50 -14.24 12.57
N ALA A 13 3.51 -15.11 12.75
CA ALA A 13 2.25 -15.04 12.02
C ALA A 13 1.49 -13.74 12.31
N LEU A 14 1.43 -13.32 13.57
CA LEU A 14 0.79 -12.06 13.98
C LEU A 14 1.49 -10.85 13.36
N CYS A 15 2.81 -10.80 13.44
CA CYS A 15 3.61 -9.74 12.81
C CYS A 15 3.38 -9.68 11.29
N LEU A 16 3.38 -10.84 10.62
CA LEU A 16 3.12 -10.90 9.19
C LEU A 16 1.70 -10.41 8.86
N SER A 17 0.69 -10.85 9.60
CA SER A 17 -0.69 -10.40 9.42
C SER A 17 -0.83 -8.89 9.60
N LEU A 18 -0.16 -8.30 10.60
CA LEU A 18 -0.13 -6.86 10.83
C LEU A 18 0.44 -6.12 9.60
N VAL A 19 1.59 -6.57 9.10
CA VAL A 19 2.26 -5.95 7.94
C VAL A 19 1.40 -6.07 6.69
N VAL A 20 0.82 -7.23 6.42
CA VAL A 20 -0.07 -7.45 5.27
C VAL A 20 -1.29 -6.52 5.35
N ASN A 21 -1.92 -6.42 6.51
CA ASN A 21 -3.08 -5.53 6.69
C ASN A 21 -2.70 -4.05 6.52
N ALA A 22 -1.54 -3.64 7.01
CA ALA A 22 -1.04 -2.28 6.83
C ALA A 22 -0.81 -1.96 5.34
N ILE A 23 -0.22 -2.89 4.58
CA ILE A 23 -0.01 -2.77 3.12
C ILE A 23 -1.36 -2.67 2.40
N ILE A 24 -2.31 -3.56 2.70
CA ILE A 24 -3.65 -3.55 2.08
C ILE A 24 -4.36 -2.23 2.36
N THR A 25 -4.31 -1.75 3.60
CA THR A 25 -4.91 -0.46 3.99
C THR A 25 -4.29 0.69 3.22
N TRP A 26 -2.96 0.70 3.13
CA TRP A 26 -2.23 1.71 2.36
C TRP A 26 -2.61 1.66 0.87
N ASN A 27 -2.62 0.48 0.27
CA ASN A 27 -2.98 0.30 -1.14
C ASN A 27 -4.41 0.79 -1.41
N THR A 28 -5.38 0.44 -0.57
CA THR A 28 -6.78 0.89 -0.71
C THR A 28 -6.86 2.42 -0.69
N ALA A 29 -6.23 3.07 0.29
CA ALA A 29 -6.26 4.53 0.39
C ALA A 29 -5.60 5.21 -0.83
N TYR A 30 -4.48 4.68 -1.32
CA TYR A 30 -3.83 5.25 -2.52
C TYR A 30 -4.57 4.97 -3.82
N LEU A 31 -5.28 3.83 -3.92
CA LEU A 31 -6.15 3.55 -5.04
C LEU A 31 -7.29 4.57 -5.09
N GLU A 32 -7.90 4.90 -3.96
CA GLU A 32 -8.94 5.95 -3.89
C GLU A 32 -8.41 7.30 -4.36
N LEU A 33 -7.25 7.75 -3.86
CA LEU A 33 -6.62 8.99 -4.31
C LEU A 33 -6.30 8.98 -5.81
N ALA A 34 -5.83 7.85 -6.33
CA ALA A 34 -5.52 7.70 -7.74
C ALA A 34 -6.79 7.76 -8.61
N LEU A 35 -7.89 7.18 -8.15
CA LEU A 35 -9.18 7.23 -8.82
C LEU A 35 -9.76 8.64 -8.82
N GLU A 36 -9.69 9.37 -7.71
CA GLU A 36 -10.11 10.77 -7.64
C GLU A 36 -9.31 11.63 -8.62
N HIS A 37 -7.98 11.47 -8.63
CA HIS A 37 -7.08 12.19 -9.54
C HIS A 37 -7.38 11.86 -11.02
N LEU A 38 -7.64 10.58 -11.33
CA LEU A 38 -7.98 10.14 -12.67
C LEU A 38 -9.36 10.67 -13.10
N ALA A 39 -10.34 10.65 -12.21
CA ALA A 39 -11.69 11.14 -12.48
C ALA A 39 -11.70 12.65 -12.76
N ALA A 40 -10.91 13.42 -12.03
CA ALA A 40 -10.72 14.85 -12.28
C ALA A 40 -10.12 15.14 -13.67
N ARG A 41 -9.30 14.24 -14.23
CA ARG A 41 -8.63 14.40 -15.53
C ARG A 41 -9.41 13.83 -16.72
N ARG A 42 -10.14 12.73 -16.52
CA ARG A 42 -10.74 11.92 -17.60
C ARG A 42 -12.26 11.80 -17.52
N GLY A 43 -12.90 12.34 -16.47
CA GLY A 43 -14.35 12.21 -16.24
C GLY A 43 -14.70 11.00 -15.38
N ARG A 44 -15.99 10.67 -15.27
CA ARG A 44 -16.46 9.59 -14.37
C ARG A 44 -15.83 8.25 -14.74
N ILE A 45 -15.37 7.52 -13.72
CA ILE A 45 -14.84 6.15 -13.83
C ILE A 45 -15.99 5.19 -13.56
N ASP A 46 -16.07 4.12 -14.36
CA ASP A 46 -17.06 3.05 -14.16
C ASP A 46 -16.71 2.26 -12.89
N HIS A 47 -17.65 2.24 -11.94
CA HIS A 47 -17.46 1.58 -10.66
C HIS A 47 -17.48 0.06 -10.78
N ASP A 48 -18.12 -0.50 -11.82
CA ASP A 48 -18.15 -1.94 -12.06
C ASP A 48 -16.77 -2.46 -12.45
N LEU A 49 -15.95 -1.64 -13.11
CA LEU A 49 -14.55 -1.97 -13.39
C LEU A 49 -13.69 -2.01 -12.11
N LEU A 50 -14.04 -1.21 -11.09
CA LEU A 50 -13.33 -1.17 -9.81
C LEU A 50 -13.58 -2.41 -8.96
N ALA A 51 -14.70 -3.10 -9.16
CA ALA A 51 -15.03 -4.33 -8.43
C ALA A 51 -14.00 -5.46 -8.63
N HIS A 52 -13.18 -5.34 -9.68
CA HIS A 52 -12.13 -6.30 -10.01
C HIS A 52 -10.72 -5.87 -9.55
N VAL A 53 -10.57 -4.69 -8.95
CA VAL A 53 -9.27 -4.19 -8.48
C VAL A 53 -8.99 -4.74 -7.08
N SER A 54 -7.89 -5.49 -6.94
CA SER A 54 -7.46 -6.02 -5.65
C SER A 54 -6.54 -5.02 -4.93
N PRO A 55 -6.84 -4.64 -3.67
CA PRO A 55 -5.92 -3.85 -2.85
C PRO A 55 -4.74 -4.69 -2.31
N ALA A 56 -4.75 -6.01 -2.50
CA ALA A 56 -3.69 -6.91 -2.03
C ALA A 56 -2.53 -7.08 -3.04
N LEU A 57 -2.37 -6.16 -3.99
CA LEU A 57 -1.22 -6.13 -4.89
C LEU A 57 0.08 -5.97 -4.07
N MET A 58 1.03 -6.89 -4.30
CA MET A 58 2.31 -6.91 -3.58
C MET A 58 3.53 -6.73 -4.49
N GLU A 59 3.35 -6.71 -5.81
CA GLU A 59 4.47 -6.59 -6.77
C GLU A 59 5.28 -5.29 -6.61
N HIS A 60 4.65 -4.22 -6.13
CA HIS A 60 5.32 -2.94 -5.85
C HIS A 60 6.01 -2.89 -4.49
N VAL A 61 5.82 -3.89 -3.63
CA VAL A 61 6.43 -3.97 -2.31
C VAL A 61 7.63 -4.89 -2.39
N ASN A 62 8.82 -4.31 -2.28
CA ASN A 62 10.05 -5.09 -2.11
C ASN A 62 10.39 -5.17 -0.61
N PRO A 63 10.33 -6.36 0.02
CA PRO A 63 10.74 -6.52 1.42
C PRO A 63 12.26 -6.68 1.58
N TYR A 64 13.00 -6.87 0.48
CA TYR A 64 14.44 -7.13 0.52
C TYR A 64 15.25 -5.86 0.33
N GLY A 65 16.22 -5.66 1.22
CA GLY A 65 17.16 -4.55 1.16
C GLY A 65 17.33 -3.87 2.51
N THR A 66 18.17 -2.84 2.53
CA THR A 66 18.30 -1.96 3.69
C THR A 66 17.51 -0.69 3.40
N TYR A 67 16.59 -0.37 4.29
CA TYR A 67 15.74 0.82 4.18
C TYR A 67 16.04 1.76 5.34
N GLU A 68 16.28 3.02 5.02
CA GLU A 68 16.31 4.09 6.02
C GLU A 68 14.95 4.78 6.03
N PHE A 69 14.33 4.82 7.22
CA PHE A 69 13.06 5.49 7.42
C PHE A 69 13.29 6.76 8.23
N PRO A 70 13.11 7.95 7.65
CA PRO A 70 13.20 9.21 8.38
C PRO A 70 11.93 9.39 9.22
N VAL A 71 11.90 8.75 10.39
CA VAL A 71 10.72 8.60 11.25
C VAL A 71 10.11 9.96 11.59
N GLU A 72 10.92 10.93 12.01
CA GLU A 72 10.47 12.27 12.41
C GLU A 72 9.83 13.03 11.25
N ALA A 73 10.40 12.93 10.04
CA ALA A 73 9.86 13.58 8.86
C ALA A 73 8.53 12.95 8.41
N GLU A 74 8.41 11.62 8.49
CA GLU A 74 7.17 10.92 8.15
C GLU A 74 6.07 11.16 9.20
N TYR A 75 6.40 11.27 10.50
CA TYR A 75 5.44 11.67 11.54
C TYR A 75 4.96 13.11 11.39
N ALA A 76 5.83 14.02 10.94
CA ALA A 76 5.46 15.41 10.69
C ALA A 76 4.66 15.60 9.40
N ARG A 77 4.64 14.60 8.50
CA ARG A 77 3.95 14.69 7.21
C ARG A 77 2.44 14.66 7.41
N GLN A 78 1.77 15.69 6.90
CA GLN A 78 0.32 15.75 6.86
C GLN A 78 -0.19 15.23 5.52
N GLY A 79 -1.24 14.40 5.55
CA GLY A 79 -1.86 13.83 4.35
C GLY A 79 -1.04 12.75 3.67
N PHE A 80 -1.40 12.43 2.43
CA PHE A 80 -0.78 11.36 1.65
C PHE A 80 0.46 11.83 0.90
N ARG A 81 1.33 10.88 0.54
CA ARG A 81 2.46 11.14 -0.35
C ARG A 81 1.86 11.51 -1.72
N PRO A 82 2.44 12.51 -2.42
CA PRO A 82 1.97 12.83 -3.77
C PRO A 82 1.98 11.61 -4.68
N LEU A 83 0.94 11.48 -5.51
CA LEU A 83 0.89 10.46 -6.55
C LEU A 83 2.06 10.65 -7.52
N ARG A 84 2.61 9.54 -8.00
CA ARG A 84 3.67 9.58 -9.01
C ARG A 84 3.05 9.93 -10.36
N ASP A 85 3.33 11.13 -10.86
CA ASP A 85 3.03 11.48 -12.23
C ASP A 85 3.99 10.75 -13.17
N ARG A 86 3.49 9.70 -13.84
CA ARG A 86 4.18 9.19 -15.01
C ARG A 86 3.92 10.17 -16.16
N PRO A 87 4.95 10.78 -16.78
CA PRO A 87 4.72 11.61 -17.95
C PRO A 87 4.03 10.74 -19.01
N SER A 88 2.92 11.24 -19.56
CA SER A 88 2.22 10.59 -20.66
C SER A 88 3.25 10.25 -21.74
N PRO A 89 3.38 8.98 -22.19
CA PRO A 89 4.08 8.73 -23.43
C PRO A 89 3.34 9.56 -24.50
N GLY A 90 4.05 10.47 -25.15
CA GLY A 90 3.45 11.44 -26.05
C GLY A 90 2.67 10.75 -27.17
N LEU A 91 1.52 11.36 -27.49
CA LEU A 91 0.63 11.16 -28.65
C LEU A 91 0.22 9.72 -28.99
#